data_AF-A0A3M8WVY7-F1
#
_entry.id   AF-A0A3M8WVY7-F1
#
_cell.length_a   1.000
_cell.length_b   1.000
_cell.length_c   1.000
_cell.angle_alpha   90.00
_cell.angle_beta   90.00
_cell.angle_gamma   90.00
#
_symmetry.space_group_name_H-M   'P 1'
#
loop_
_entity.id
_entity.type
_entity.pdbx_description
1 polymer ?
#
loop_
_entity_poly.entity_id
_entity_poly.type
_entity_poly.pdbx_seq_one_letter_code
_entity_poly.pdbx_strand_id
1 'polypeptide(L)'
;MTILTRERLFTVSLHLRQGGAQQAKAIMLCRDGDRFIATYDSERASLHTAAVLARVILSSEGITITEVILEGHDPDLTALYRAASKLLLDVEITTEPRITEPTVRVLDQDPTQATYFVPEGWDLTDALSRLPAAFAAARPKVARNLERIEQAKKDSGGKIDHVLGLVAVLVLKTDDPDGVYDEVLHLLRQVPAKQTTVGARAAAA
;
A
#
# COMPACT_ATOMS: atom_id res chain seq x y z
N MET A 1 17.66 -23.97 -4.05
CA MET A 1 17.68 -23.06 -2.88
C MET A 1 18.06 -21.67 -3.40
N THR A 2 17.10 -21.02 -4.05
CA THR A 2 17.25 -19.70 -4.64
C THR A 2 17.08 -18.70 -3.51
N ILE A 3 18.20 -18.14 -3.08
CA ILE A 3 18.24 -16.94 -2.26
C ILE A 3 17.54 -15.88 -3.11
N LEU A 4 16.24 -15.66 -2.84
CA LEU A 4 15.47 -14.51 -3.30
C LEU A 4 16.23 -13.28 -2.82
N THR A 5 17.11 -12.79 -3.68
CA THR A 5 17.86 -11.57 -3.50
C THR A 5 16.85 -10.45 -3.35
N ARG A 6 16.52 -10.12 -2.10
CA ARG A 6 16.60 -8.77 -1.54
C ARG A 6 16.15 -7.65 -2.49
N GLU A 7 15.07 -7.88 -3.24
CA GLU A 7 14.29 -6.83 -3.87
C GLU A 7 13.53 -6.15 -2.74
N ARG A 8 14.30 -5.29 -2.08
CA ARG A 8 13.89 -4.05 -1.46
C ARG A 8 12.37 -3.89 -1.50
N LEU A 9 11.74 -4.17 -0.36
CA LEU A 9 10.41 -3.71 0.04
C LEU A 9 10.41 -2.17 0.07
N PHE A 10 10.66 -1.56 -1.08
CA PHE A 10 10.60 -0.14 -1.29
C PHE A 10 9.16 0.24 -1.47
N THR A 11 8.85 1.44 -0.99
CA THR A 11 7.69 2.18 -1.44
C THR A 11 7.79 2.36 -2.94
N VAL A 12 7.10 1.52 -3.70
CA VAL A 12 7.03 1.65 -5.16
C VAL A 12 5.88 2.59 -5.48
N SER A 13 6.18 3.66 -6.21
CA SER A 13 5.17 4.58 -6.71
C SER A 13 4.65 4.12 -8.07
N LEU A 14 3.33 4.19 -8.22
CA LEU A 14 2.63 4.03 -9.48
C LEU A 14 2.15 5.41 -9.94
N HIS A 15 2.62 5.82 -11.10
CA HIS A 15 2.18 7.01 -11.80
C HIS A 15 1.12 6.62 -12.82
N LEU A 16 -0.12 7.04 -12.60
CA LEU A 16 -1.23 6.83 -13.53
C LEU A 16 -1.41 8.07 -14.38
N ARG A 17 -1.44 7.90 -15.70
CA ARG A 17 -1.69 8.98 -16.64
C ARG A 17 -2.70 8.55 -17.69
N GLN A 18 -3.57 9.47 -18.09
CA GLN A 18 -4.51 9.21 -19.17
C GLN A 18 -3.75 9.16 -20.50
N GLY A 19 -3.93 8.07 -21.24
CA GLY A 19 -3.44 7.88 -22.60
C GLY A 19 -4.47 8.30 -23.65
N GLY A 20 -4.11 8.16 -24.93
CA GLY A 20 -5.05 8.38 -26.03
C GLY A 20 -5.93 7.15 -26.32
N ALA A 21 -7.12 7.37 -26.88
CA ALA A 21 -8.15 6.38 -27.23
C ALA A 21 -7.74 5.29 -28.26
N GLN A 22 -6.47 5.25 -28.67
CA GLN A 22 -5.95 4.32 -29.68
C GLN A 22 -5.04 3.23 -29.08
N GLN A 23 -5.01 3.10 -27.74
CA GLN A 23 -4.19 2.07 -27.11
C GLN A 23 -4.77 0.66 -27.35
N ALA A 24 -3.87 -0.30 -27.58
CA ALA A 24 -4.25 -1.69 -27.85
C ALA A 24 -4.84 -2.41 -26.63
N LYS A 25 -4.60 -1.88 -25.41
CA LYS A 25 -5.03 -2.45 -24.14
C LYS A 25 -5.63 -1.36 -23.26
N ALA A 26 -6.46 -1.77 -22.30
CA ALA A 26 -7.06 -0.86 -21.32
C ALA A 26 -5.99 -0.15 -20.46
N ILE A 27 -4.91 -0.86 -20.14
CA ILE A 27 -3.72 -0.30 -19.48
C ILE A 27 -2.44 -0.76 -20.19
N MET A 28 -1.45 0.12 -20.26
CA MET A 28 -0.07 -0.22 -20.60
C MET A 28 0.84 0.21 -19.46
N LEU A 29 1.64 -0.73 -18.98
CA LEU A 29 2.56 -0.54 -17.87
C LEU A 29 4.00 -0.48 -18.38
N CYS A 30 4.77 0.51 -17.92
CA CYS A 30 6.20 0.54 -18.12
C CYS A 30 6.92 0.89 -16.81
N ARG A 31 8.16 0.42 -16.70
CA ARG A 31 9.06 0.76 -15.60
C ARG A 31 9.93 1.94 -16.03
N ASP A 32 10.01 2.95 -15.19
CA ASP A 32 10.87 4.12 -15.37
C ASP A 32 11.72 4.28 -14.10
N GLY A 33 12.92 3.68 -14.10
CA GLY A 33 13.79 3.64 -12.93
C GLY A 33 13.15 2.87 -11.76
N ASP A 34 12.86 3.58 -10.67
CA ASP A 34 12.27 3.08 -9.42
C ASP A 34 10.74 3.22 -9.34
N ARG A 35 10.12 3.88 -10.32
CA ARG A 35 8.67 4.05 -10.43
C ARG A 35 8.08 3.24 -11.57
N PHE A 36 6.79 2.98 -11.47
CA PHE A 36 5.99 2.42 -12.56
C PHE A 36 5.09 3.49 -13.13
N ILE A 37 4.95 3.50 -14.45
CA ILE A 37 4.03 4.38 -15.16
C ILE A 37 2.98 3.48 -15.83
N ALA A 38 1.72 3.71 -15.50
CA ALA A 38 0.58 3.10 -16.15
C ALA A 38 -0.14 4.17 -16.98
N THR A 39 -0.18 3.98 -18.30
CA THR A 39 -1.11 4.72 -19.16
C THR A 39 -2.41 3.94 -19.27
N TYR A 40 -3.54 4.61 -19.11
CA TYR A 40 -4.85 3.99 -19.30
C TYR A 40 -5.66 4.73 -20.36
N ASP A 41 -6.48 3.97 -21.08
CA ASP A 41 -7.46 4.52 -22.03
C ASP A 41 -8.80 4.71 -21.32
N SER A 42 -9.25 5.96 -21.19
CA SER A 42 -10.49 6.31 -20.50
C SER A 42 -11.75 5.76 -21.17
N GLU A 43 -11.69 5.43 -22.47
CA GLU A 43 -12.82 4.79 -23.17
C GLU A 43 -12.94 3.30 -22.81
N ARG A 44 -11.87 2.70 -22.28
CA ARG A 44 -11.79 1.25 -21.99
C ARG A 44 -11.76 0.93 -20.50
N ALA A 45 -11.26 1.83 -19.67
CA ALA A 45 -11.18 1.67 -18.22
C ALA A 45 -11.37 3.01 -17.52
N SER A 46 -12.17 3.00 -16.46
CA SER A 46 -12.19 4.13 -15.52
C SER A 46 -10.84 4.25 -14.81
N LEU A 47 -10.58 5.41 -14.21
CA LEU A 47 -9.38 5.63 -13.42
C LEU A 47 -9.25 4.60 -12.28
N HIS A 48 -10.35 4.30 -11.58
CA HIS A 48 -10.40 3.27 -10.55
C HIS A 48 -9.99 1.90 -11.10
N THR A 49 -10.63 1.47 -12.19
CA THR A 49 -10.35 0.18 -12.84
C THR A 49 -8.89 0.11 -13.30
N ALA A 50 -8.34 1.20 -13.84
CA ALA A 50 -6.94 1.26 -14.24
C ALA A 50 -5.99 1.11 -13.05
N ALA A 51 -6.28 1.77 -11.92
CA ALA A 51 -5.49 1.68 -10.70
C ALA A 51 -5.50 0.25 -10.13
N VAL A 52 -6.68 -0.37 -10.04
CA VAL A 52 -6.85 -1.76 -9.59
C VAL A 52 -6.07 -2.72 -10.50
N LEU A 53 -6.27 -2.63 -11.82
CA LEU A 53 -5.59 -3.52 -12.78
C LEU A 53 -4.07 -3.38 -12.70
N ALA A 54 -3.55 -2.16 -12.59
CA ALA A 54 -2.11 -1.93 -12.46
C ALA A 54 -1.55 -2.56 -11.18
N ARG A 55 -2.26 -2.42 -10.06
CA ARG A 55 -1.88 -3.04 -8.78
C ARG A 55 -1.93 -4.57 -8.86
N VAL A 56 -2.96 -5.15 -9.46
CA VAL A 56 -3.09 -6.61 -9.62
C VAL A 56 -1.94 -7.17 -10.46
N ILE A 57 -1.62 -6.54 -11.60
CA ILE A 57 -0.50 -6.96 -12.45
C ILE A 57 0.81 -6.90 -11.66
N LEU A 58 1.09 -5.77 -10.99
CA LEU A 58 2.31 -5.60 -10.21
C LEU A 58 2.40 -6.56 -9.02
N SER A 59 1.27 -6.80 -8.34
CA SER A 59 1.19 -7.76 -7.24
C SER A 59 1.51 -9.19 -7.70
N SER A 60 1.06 -9.58 -8.91
CA SER A 60 1.39 -10.88 -9.50
C SER A 60 2.88 -11.05 -9.80
N GLU A 61 3.62 -9.94 -9.92
CA GLU A 61 5.08 -9.90 -10.07
C GLU A 61 5.80 -9.75 -8.71
N GLY A 62 5.06 -9.79 -7.58
CA GLY A 62 5.61 -9.61 -6.23
C GLY A 62 5.86 -8.15 -5.85
N ILE A 63 5.39 -7.19 -6.64
CA ILE A 63 5.60 -5.76 -6.44
C ILE A 63 4.40 -5.16 -5.71
N THR A 64 4.67 -4.39 -4.66
CA THR A 64 3.63 -3.70 -3.88
C THR A 64 3.70 -2.21 -4.08
N ILE A 65 2.58 -1.65 -4.51
CA ILE A 65 2.40 -0.21 -4.67
C ILE A 65 1.93 0.39 -3.36
N THR A 66 2.70 1.33 -2.82
CA THR A 66 2.37 2.06 -1.59
C THR A 66 1.96 3.50 -1.89
N GLU A 67 2.23 3.98 -3.09
CA GLU A 67 1.92 5.34 -3.52
C GLU A 67 1.33 5.33 -4.93
N VAL A 68 0.16 5.94 -5.09
CA VAL A 68 -0.42 6.21 -6.42
C VAL A 68 -0.42 7.71 -6.65
N ILE A 69 0.14 8.13 -7.78
CA ILE A 69 0.26 9.53 -8.21
C ILE A 69 -0.45 9.65 -9.55
N LEU A 70 -1.39 10.58 -9.65
CA LEU A 70 -2.14 10.81 -10.88
C LEU A 70 -1.48 11.98 -11.64
N GLU A 71 -0.97 11.72 -12.83
CA GLU A 71 -0.36 12.75 -13.68
C GLU A 71 -1.43 13.39 -14.58
N GLY A 72 -1.45 14.73 -14.63
CA GLY A 72 -2.42 15.48 -15.42
C GLY A 72 -3.85 15.49 -14.88
N HIS A 73 -4.04 15.01 -13.65
CA HIS A 73 -5.33 15.01 -12.96
C HIS A 73 -5.41 16.16 -11.95
N ASP A 74 -6.61 16.37 -11.42
CA ASP A 74 -6.86 17.29 -10.32
C ASP A 74 -5.92 17.01 -9.12
N PRO A 75 -5.32 18.05 -8.51
CA PRO A 75 -4.40 17.88 -7.37
C PRO A 75 -5.06 17.25 -6.13
N ASP A 76 -6.31 17.56 -5.85
CA ASP A 76 -7.02 17.02 -4.67
C ASP A 76 -7.37 15.55 -4.91
N LEU A 77 -7.74 15.19 -6.14
CA LEU A 77 -7.90 13.80 -6.55
C LEU A 77 -6.59 13.03 -6.41
N THR A 78 -5.47 13.64 -6.80
CA THR A 78 -4.13 13.05 -6.64
C THR A 78 -3.78 12.86 -5.16
N ALA A 79 -4.07 13.85 -4.31
CA ALA A 79 -3.83 13.77 -2.88
C ALA A 79 -4.68 12.65 -2.23
N LEU A 80 -5.94 12.51 -2.64
CA LEU A 80 -6.83 11.45 -2.21
C LEU A 80 -6.30 10.05 -2.56
N TYR A 81 -5.95 9.81 -3.83
CA TYR A 81 -5.39 8.53 -4.27
C TYR A 81 -4.08 8.20 -3.57
N ARG A 82 -3.21 9.20 -3.38
CA ARG A 82 -1.94 9.08 -2.66
C ARG A 82 -2.14 8.72 -1.18
N ALA A 83 -3.13 9.32 -0.52
CA ALA A 83 -3.41 9.03 0.88
C ALA A 83 -4.03 7.63 1.04
N ALA A 84 -4.99 7.27 0.19
CA ALA A 84 -5.62 5.96 0.17
C ALA A 84 -4.61 4.84 -0.10
N SER A 85 -3.67 5.04 -1.04
CA SER A 85 -2.65 4.03 -1.37
C SER A 85 -1.70 3.72 -0.21
N LYS A 86 -1.42 4.69 0.67
CA LYS A 86 -0.60 4.45 1.86
C LYS A 86 -1.27 3.49 2.86
N LEU A 87 -2.60 3.39 2.79
CA LEU A 87 -3.41 2.46 3.54
C LEU A 87 -3.75 1.19 2.74
N LEU A 88 -3.11 0.99 1.58
CA LEU A 88 -3.40 -0.07 0.60
C LEU A 88 -4.88 -0.12 0.20
N LEU A 89 -5.51 1.06 0.09
CA LEU A 89 -6.88 1.20 -0.38
C LEU A 89 -6.89 1.61 -1.86
N ASP A 90 -7.81 1.04 -2.62
CA ASP A 90 -8.24 1.61 -3.90
C ASP A 90 -9.22 2.76 -3.65
N VAL A 91 -9.38 3.66 -4.62
CA VAL A 91 -10.37 4.74 -4.57
C VAL A 91 -11.35 4.55 -5.71
N GLU A 92 -12.64 4.61 -5.41
CA GLU A 92 -13.70 4.60 -6.41
C GLU A 92 -14.61 5.81 -6.20
N ILE A 93 -14.74 6.64 -7.23
CA ILE A 93 -15.75 7.70 -7.26
C ILE A 93 -17.00 7.07 -7.86
N THR A 94 -18.09 7.00 -7.09
CA THR A 94 -19.27 6.24 -7.45
C THR A 94 -20.53 7.10 -7.46
N THR A 95 -21.38 6.85 -8.45
CA THR A 95 -22.73 7.41 -8.56
C THR A 95 -23.76 6.61 -7.74
N GLU A 96 -23.34 5.59 -7.00
CA GLU A 96 -24.27 4.68 -6.32
C GLU A 96 -25.15 5.43 -5.29
N PRO A 97 -26.49 5.29 -5.37
CA PRO A 97 -27.43 6.05 -4.55
C PRO A 97 -27.42 5.67 -3.06
N ARG A 98 -26.58 4.73 -2.63
CA ARG A 98 -26.49 4.25 -1.24
C ARG A 98 -25.37 4.88 -0.44
N ILE A 99 -24.44 5.59 -1.09
CA ILE A 99 -23.30 6.18 -0.40
C ILE A 99 -23.53 7.69 -0.35
N THR A 100 -23.98 8.15 0.81
CA THR A 100 -24.17 9.59 1.09
C THR A 100 -22.95 10.22 1.75
N GLU A 101 -21.99 9.40 2.18
CA GLU A 101 -20.73 9.83 2.78
C GLU A 101 -19.59 8.87 2.40
N PRO A 102 -18.34 9.34 2.30
CA PRO A 102 -17.20 8.48 1.98
C PRO A 102 -17.02 7.31 2.97
N THR A 103 -16.76 6.11 2.44
CA THR A 103 -16.68 4.90 3.26
C THR A 103 -15.68 3.88 2.71
N VAL A 104 -15.06 3.08 3.57
CA VAL A 104 -14.20 1.97 3.16
C VAL A 104 -15.01 0.68 3.17
N ARG A 105 -15.05 -0.04 2.04
CA ARG A 105 -15.62 -1.39 1.97
C ARG A 105 -14.54 -2.38 1.59
N VAL A 106 -14.51 -3.51 2.27
CA VAL A 106 -13.64 -4.64 1.95
C VAL A 106 -14.41 -5.54 1.00
N LEU A 107 -13.92 -5.70 -0.23
CA LEU A 107 -14.65 -6.42 -1.29
C LEU A 107 -14.48 -7.95 -1.20
N ASP A 108 -13.34 -8.40 -0.67
CA ASP A 108 -13.02 -9.82 -0.47
C ASP A 108 -12.25 -10.01 0.85
N GLN A 109 -11.96 -11.25 1.25
CA GLN A 109 -11.06 -11.55 2.37
C GLN A 109 -9.62 -11.08 2.14
N ASP A 110 -9.26 -10.77 0.89
CA ASP A 110 -7.99 -10.15 0.55
C ASP A 110 -7.99 -8.66 0.97
N PRO A 111 -7.19 -8.26 1.98
CA PRO A 111 -7.17 -6.88 2.46
C PRO A 111 -6.56 -5.90 1.47
N THR A 112 -5.91 -6.38 0.40
CA THR A 112 -5.45 -5.53 -0.71
C THR A 112 -6.59 -5.13 -1.66
N GLN A 113 -7.79 -5.71 -1.50
CA GLN A 113 -9.00 -5.40 -2.26
C GLN A 113 -9.98 -4.54 -1.46
N ALA A 114 -9.49 -3.76 -0.49
CA ALA A 114 -10.28 -2.77 0.21
C ALA A 114 -10.36 -1.47 -0.61
N THR A 115 -11.58 -0.96 -0.78
CA THR A 115 -11.84 0.22 -1.62
C THR A 115 -12.49 1.33 -0.79
N TYR A 116 -11.98 2.54 -0.94
CA TYR A 116 -12.55 3.77 -0.43
C TYR A 116 -13.50 4.37 -1.46
N PHE A 117 -14.79 4.31 -1.16
CA PHE A 117 -15.86 4.82 -2.01
C PHE A 117 -16.13 6.28 -1.67
N VAL A 118 -16.09 7.14 -2.69
CA VAL A 118 -16.42 8.56 -2.58
C VAL A 118 -17.63 8.84 -3.46
N PRO A 119 -18.70 9.46 -2.94
CA PRO A 119 -19.85 9.83 -3.77
C PRO A 119 -19.44 10.81 -4.88
N GLU A 120 -19.99 10.64 -6.08
CA GLU A 120 -19.79 11.61 -7.16
C GLU A 120 -20.28 13.01 -6.72
N GLY A 121 -19.49 14.04 -7.06
CA GLY A 121 -19.77 15.43 -6.69
C GLY A 121 -19.46 15.78 -5.24
N TRP A 122 -18.98 14.82 -4.43
CA TRP A 122 -18.48 15.11 -3.09
C TRP A 122 -17.15 15.87 -3.16
N ASP A 123 -16.94 16.78 -2.19
CA ASP A 123 -15.71 17.54 -2.10
C ASP A 123 -14.51 16.63 -1.78
N LEU A 124 -13.48 16.65 -2.63
CA LEU A 124 -12.35 15.73 -2.53
C LEU A 124 -11.46 16.02 -1.31
N THR A 125 -11.40 17.29 -0.86
CA THR A 125 -10.67 17.67 0.35
C THR A 125 -11.39 17.14 1.59
N ASP A 126 -12.71 17.26 1.64
CA ASP A 126 -13.54 16.66 2.69
C ASP A 126 -13.41 15.14 2.68
N ALA A 127 -13.46 14.50 1.50
CA ALA A 127 -13.26 13.06 1.37
C ALA A 127 -11.88 12.62 1.86
N LEU A 128 -10.83 13.35 1.50
CA LEU A 128 -9.47 13.09 1.98
C LEU A 128 -9.38 13.24 3.51
N SER A 129 -10.02 14.25 4.09
CA SER A 129 -10.00 14.49 5.54
C SER A 129 -10.70 13.37 6.34
N ARG A 130 -11.74 12.75 5.76
CA ARG A 130 -12.52 11.66 6.39
C ARG A 130 -11.88 10.27 6.25
N LEU A 131 -10.93 10.11 5.31
CA LEU A 131 -10.29 8.82 5.01
C LEU A 131 -9.74 8.10 6.26
N PRO A 132 -8.98 8.76 7.17
CA PRO A 132 -8.44 8.07 8.34
C PRO A 132 -9.53 7.51 9.26
N ALA A 133 -10.61 8.28 9.48
CA ALA A 133 -11.72 7.86 10.33
C ALA A 133 -12.51 6.70 9.69
N ALA A 134 -12.80 6.79 8.38
CA ALA A 134 -13.47 5.73 7.64
C ALA A 134 -12.63 4.43 7.65
N PHE A 135 -11.32 4.53 7.46
CA PHE A 135 -10.41 3.38 7.56
C PHE A 135 -10.38 2.79 8.97
N ALA A 136 -10.27 3.61 10.02
CA ALA A 136 -10.23 3.14 11.39
C ALA A 136 -11.55 2.45 11.82
N ALA A 137 -12.69 2.96 11.34
CA ALA A 137 -13.98 2.33 11.55
C ALA A 137 -14.07 0.95 10.87
N ALA A 138 -13.54 0.83 9.65
CA ALA A 138 -13.56 -0.42 8.89
C ALA A 138 -12.54 -1.46 9.43
N ARG A 139 -11.35 -1.03 9.87
CA ARG A 139 -10.23 -1.89 10.29
C ARG A 139 -9.64 -1.45 11.64
N PRO A 140 -10.39 -1.52 12.75
CA PRO A 140 -9.99 -0.93 14.03
C PRO A 140 -8.75 -1.57 14.68
N LYS A 141 -8.50 -2.88 14.45
CA LYS A 141 -7.30 -3.55 14.96
C LYS A 141 -6.05 -3.07 14.21
N VAL A 142 -6.13 -2.97 12.88
CA VAL A 142 -5.03 -2.46 12.04
C VAL A 142 -4.74 -1.01 12.36
N ALA A 143 -5.76 -0.15 12.40
CA ALA A 143 -5.60 1.28 12.70
C ALA A 143 -4.87 1.53 14.04
N ARG A 144 -5.29 0.85 15.12
CA ARG A 144 -4.61 0.95 16.43
C ARG A 144 -3.14 0.52 16.39
N ASN A 145 -2.81 -0.49 15.58
CA ASN A 145 -1.41 -0.93 15.46
C ASN A 145 -0.58 0.02 14.62
N LEU A 146 -1.15 0.60 13.55
CA LEU A 146 -0.48 1.65 12.78
C LEU A 146 -0.19 2.89 13.64
N GLU A 147 -1.14 3.32 14.49
CA GLU A 147 -0.91 4.41 15.45
C GLU A 147 0.23 4.11 16.41
N ARG A 148 0.29 2.88 16.96
CA ARG A 148 1.39 2.44 17.84
C ARG A 148 2.74 2.44 17.11
N ILE A 149 2.76 2.00 15.85
CA ILE A 149 3.97 2.01 15.03
C ILE A 149 4.45 3.45 14.79
N GLU A 150 3.54 4.37 14.45
CA GLU A 150 3.87 5.79 14.27
C GLU A 150 4.37 6.43 15.57
N GLN A 151 3.79 6.08 16.72
CA GLN A 151 4.31 6.52 18.00
C GLN A 151 5.72 5.96 18.28
N ALA A 152 5.93 4.67 18.01
CA ALA A 152 7.24 4.04 18.18
C ALA A 152 8.32 4.67 17.29
N LYS A 153 7.98 5.11 16.07
CA LYS A 153 8.90 5.87 15.20
C LYS A 153 9.37 7.15 15.88
N LYS A 154 8.42 7.95 16.39
CA LYS A 154 8.70 9.20 17.13
C LYS A 154 9.59 8.93 18.34
N ASP A 155 9.24 7.92 19.15
CA ASP A 155 9.98 7.57 20.37
C ASP A 155 11.40 7.07 20.08
N SER A 156 11.60 6.42 18.92
CA SER A 156 12.91 5.92 18.51
C SER A 156 13.86 7.00 17.99
N GLY A 157 13.37 8.23 17.77
CA GLY A 157 14.13 9.31 17.15
C GLY A 157 14.63 8.96 15.74
N GLY A 158 13.85 8.19 14.98
CA GLY A 158 14.16 7.84 13.58
C GLY A 158 15.02 6.59 13.37
N LYS A 159 15.62 6.03 14.43
CA LYS A 159 16.66 4.99 14.32
C LYS A 159 16.17 3.69 13.68
N ILE A 160 14.89 3.38 13.85
CA ILE A 160 14.27 2.13 13.37
C ILE A 160 13.08 2.39 12.45
N ASP A 161 12.93 3.61 11.93
CA ASP A 161 11.77 4.01 11.13
C ASP A 161 11.58 3.14 9.89
N HIS A 162 12.69 2.75 9.26
CA HIS A 162 12.63 1.86 8.11
C HIS A 162 12.02 0.50 8.48
N VAL A 163 12.46 -0.11 9.58
CA VAL A 163 11.94 -1.42 10.04
C VAL A 163 10.47 -1.28 10.46
N LEU A 164 10.13 -0.22 11.19
CA LEU A 164 8.76 0.08 11.58
C LEU A 164 7.85 0.34 10.38
N GLY A 165 8.37 0.97 9.32
CA GLY A 165 7.68 1.13 8.04
C GLY A 165 7.39 -0.21 7.36
N LEU A 166 8.35 -1.14 7.37
CA LEU A 166 8.14 -2.49 6.85
C LEU A 166 7.06 -3.26 7.63
N VAL A 167 7.08 -3.15 8.96
CA VAL A 167 6.04 -3.75 9.82
C VAL A 167 4.67 -3.16 9.47
N ALA A 168 4.54 -1.84 9.33
CA ALA A 168 3.28 -1.20 8.95
C ALA A 168 2.74 -1.74 7.61
N VAL A 169 3.61 -1.89 6.60
CA VAL A 169 3.20 -2.44 5.30
C VAL A 169 2.76 -3.89 5.41
N LEU A 170 3.47 -4.72 6.19
CA LEU A 170 3.08 -6.11 6.42
C LEU A 170 1.72 -6.21 7.11
N VAL A 171 1.51 -5.42 8.16
CA VAL A 171 0.23 -5.34 8.89
C VAL A 171 -0.92 -4.98 7.93
N LEU A 172 -0.71 -4.00 7.05
CA LEU A 172 -1.72 -3.61 6.06
C LEU A 172 -2.04 -4.73 5.07
N LYS A 173 -1.02 -5.42 4.58
CA LYS A 173 -1.12 -6.52 3.60
C LYS A 173 -1.73 -7.80 4.15
N THR A 174 -1.48 -8.13 5.41
CA THR A 174 -1.97 -9.40 5.99
C THR A 174 -3.29 -9.23 6.71
N ASP A 175 -3.66 -8.00 7.07
CA ASP A 175 -4.73 -7.71 8.03
C ASP A 175 -4.57 -8.42 9.39
N ASP A 176 -3.35 -8.90 9.67
CA ASP A 176 -3.04 -9.65 10.88
C ASP A 176 -1.83 -9.04 11.59
N PRO A 177 -2.07 -8.04 12.46
CA PRO A 177 -1.01 -7.45 13.25
C PRO A 177 -0.29 -8.44 14.15
N ASP A 178 -1.01 -9.38 14.75
CA ASP A 178 -0.44 -10.28 15.76
C ASP A 178 0.52 -11.28 15.10
N GLY A 179 0.10 -11.89 13.99
CA GLY A 179 0.98 -12.78 13.22
C GLY A 179 2.22 -12.08 12.67
N VAL A 180 2.10 -10.81 12.24
CA VAL A 180 3.27 -10.03 11.82
C VAL A 180 4.24 -9.81 12.98
N TYR A 181 3.75 -9.45 14.17
CA TYR A 181 4.62 -9.28 15.33
C TYR A 181 5.27 -10.59 15.77
N ASP A 182 4.53 -11.70 15.75
CA ASP A 182 5.07 -13.02 16.10
C ASP A 182 6.20 -13.43 15.15
N GLU A 183 6.04 -13.23 13.85
CA GLU A 183 7.06 -13.54 12.85
C GLU A 183 8.30 -12.64 13.02
N VAL A 184 8.10 -11.33 13.24
CA VAL A 184 9.23 -10.41 13.49
C VAL A 184 9.98 -10.80 14.77
N LEU A 185 9.28 -11.13 15.84
CA LEU A 185 9.89 -11.60 17.09
C LEU A 185 10.64 -12.92 16.89
N HIS A 186 10.08 -13.84 16.09
CA HIS A 186 10.73 -15.09 15.74
C HIS A 186 12.06 -14.84 15.02
N LEU A 187 12.06 -13.99 13.99
CA LEU A 187 13.26 -13.62 13.24
C LEU A 187 14.31 -12.93 14.13
N LEU A 188 13.90 -12.00 15.00
CA LEU A 188 14.81 -11.33 15.92
C LEU A 188 15.48 -12.31 16.89
N ARG A 189 14.76 -13.34 17.37
CA ARG A 189 15.33 -14.39 18.23
C ARG A 189 16.34 -15.29 17.50
N GLN A 190 16.27 -15.40 16.17
CA GLN A 190 17.25 -16.16 15.38
C GLN A 190 18.58 -15.41 15.16
N VAL A 191 18.58 -14.07 15.22
CA VAL A 191 19.79 -13.26 15.00
C VAL A 191 20.88 -13.49 16.07
N PRO A 192 20.57 -13.56 17.39
CA PRO A 192 21.54 -13.92 18.42
C PRO A 192 22.15 -15.31 18.25
N ALA A 193 21.37 -16.29 17.77
CA ALA A 193 21.81 -17.69 17.65
C ALA A 193 22.88 -17.90 16.57
N LYS A 194 22.97 -17.00 15.57
CA LYS A 194 24.00 -17.08 14.52
C LYS A 194 25.32 -16.39 14.89
N GLN A 195 25.31 -15.40 15.80
CA GLN A 195 26.54 -14.72 16.23
C GLN A 195 27.34 -15.53 17.26
N THR A 196 26.67 -16.35 18.08
CA THR A 196 27.34 -17.19 19.10
C THR A 196 28.09 -18.38 18.49
N THR A 197 27.65 -18.91 17.35
CA THR A 197 28.33 -20.03 16.66
C THR A 197 29.63 -19.64 15.94
N VAL A 198 29.83 -18.37 15.60
CA VAL A 198 31.09 -17.91 14.98
C VAL A 198 32.18 -17.68 16.04
N GLY A 199 31.81 -17.20 17.23
CA GLY A 199 32.75 -17.03 18.35
C GLY A 199 33.25 -18.34 18.95
N ALA A 200 32.40 -19.37 19.02
CA ALA A 200 32.79 -20.66 19.59
C ALA A 200 33.79 -21.46 18.73
N ARG A 201 33.84 -21.21 17.41
CA ARG A 201 34.74 -21.93 16.49
C ARG A 201 36.13 -21.30 16.37
N ALA A 202 36.30 -20.06 16.83
CA ALA A 202 37.59 -19.37 16.86
C ALA A 202 38.38 -19.58 18.17
N ALA A 203 37.76 -20.15 19.21
CA ALA A 203 38.40 -20.41 20.50
C ALA A 203 38.94 -21.85 20.65
N ALA A 204 38.96 -22.64 19.57
CA ALA A 204 39.34 -24.06 19.58
C ALA A 204 40.35 -24.43 18.47
N ALA A 205 41.25 -23.52 18.10
CA ALA A 205 42.38 -23.77 17.20
C ALA A 205 43.68 -23.27 17.82
#